data_AF-A0AAU3SFJ0-F1
#
_entry.id   AF-A0AAU3SFJ0-F1
#
_cell.length_a   1.000
_cell.length_b   1.000
_cell.length_c   1.000
_cell.angle_alpha   90.00
_cell.angle_beta   90.00
_cell.angle_gamma   90.00
#
_symmetry.space_group_name_H-M   'P 1'
#
loop_
_entity.id
_entity.type
_entity.pdbx_description
1 polymer ?
#
loop_
_entity_poly.entity_id
_entity_poly.type
_entity_poly.pdbx_seq_one_letter_code
_entity_poly.pdbx_strand_id
1 'polypeptide(L)' 'MTTRTQDGSAGDVDYGAIGGGYSAYRRPDEQIARFIAGALGDARTVLNVGAGAGSYESAARTVTAVEPSESMRAR' A
#
# COMPACT_ATOMS: atom_id res chain seq x y z
N MET A 1 17.08 -12.11 10.61
CA MET A 1 17.39 -12.33 9.18
C MET A 1 16.11 -12.04 8.42
N THR A 2 16.05 -10.96 7.66
CA THR A 2 14.87 -10.61 6.86
C THR A 2 14.82 -11.53 5.65
N THR A 3 14.03 -12.59 5.73
CA THR A 3 13.78 -13.48 4.59
C THR A 3 12.91 -12.72 3.61
N ARG A 4 13.43 -12.49 2.41
CA ARG A 4 12.68 -11.93 1.28
C ARG A 4 12.15 -13.08 0.44
N THR A 5 10.88 -13.01 0.05
CA THR A 5 10.23 -14.00 -0.81
C THR A 5 10.54 -13.73 -2.29
N GLN A 6 10.13 -14.64 -3.18
CA GLN A 6 10.43 -14.52 -4.62
C GLN A 6 9.77 -13.31 -5.28
N ASP A 7 8.54 -12.97 -4.88
CA ASP A 7 7.83 -11.78 -5.38
C ASP A 7 8.37 -10.47 -4.78
N GLY A 8 9.36 -10.56 -3.89
CA GLY A 8 9.96 -9.42 -3.21
C GLY A 8 9.30 -9.07 -1.88
N SER A 9 8.21 -9.74 -1.45
CA SER A 9 7.64 -9.55 -0.12
C SER A 9 8.72 -9.70 0.95
N ALA A 10 8.63 -8.85 1.98
CA ALA A 10 9.62 -8.78 3.04
C ALA A 10 8.91 -8.70 4.40
N GLY A 11 9.58 -9.21 5.43
CA GLY A 11 9.01 -9.33 6.77
C GLY A 11 8.61 -10.77 7.06
N ASP A 12 7.54 -10.93 7.82
CA ASP A 12 6.99 -12.20 8.29
C ASP A 12 5.82 -12.72 7.42
N VAL A 13 5.44 -11.99 6.37
CA VAL A 13 4.31 -12.31 5.50
C VAL A 13 4.74 -12.43 4.04
N ASP A 14 4.37 -13.54 3.40
CA ASP A 14 4.51 -13.76 1.96
C ASP A 14 3.25 -13.31 1.22
N TYR A 15 3.24 -12.05 0.76
CA TYR A 15 2.09 -11.53 0.02
C TYR A 15 1.97 -12.11 -1.39
N GLY A 16 2.99 -12.79 -1.91
CA GLY A 16 2.88 -13.59 -3.12
C GLY A 16 1.88 -14.75 -2.97
N ALA A 17 1.86 -15.37 -1.78
CA ALA A 17 0.98 -16.50 -1.49
C ALA A 17 -0.45 -16.08 -1.08
N ILE A 18 -0.61 -14.95 -0.39
CA ILE A 18 -1.89 -14.54 0.22
C ILE A 18 -2.50 -13.25 -0.36
N GLY A 19 -1.80 -12.58 -1.28
CA GLY A 19 -2.14 -11.21 -1.71
C GLY A 19 -3.43 -11.07 -2.53
N GLY A 20 -3.85 -12.13 -3.25
CA GLY A 20 -4.93 -12.06 -4.25
C GLY A 20 -6.31 -11.64 -3.72
N GLY A 21 -6.59 -11.81 -2.42
CA GLY A 21 -7.82 -11.33 -1.77
C GLY A 21 -7.60 -10.19 -0.78
N TYR A 22 -6.35 -9.79 -0.55
CA TYR A 22 -5.98 -8.95 0.58
C TYR A 22 -6.61 -7.56 0.53
N SER A 23 -6.71 -6.97 -0.67
CA SER A 23 -7.37 -5.68 -0.90
C SER A 23 -8.88 -5.71 -0.63
N ALA A 24 -9.53 -6.86 -0.83
CA ALA A 24 -10.96 -7.00 -0.57
C ALA A 24 -11.28 -6.91 0.93
N TYR A 25 -10.39 -7.44 1.78
CA TYR A 25 -10.52 -7.45 3.24
C TYR A 25 -9.92 -6.20 3.89
N ARG A 26 -8.78 -5.71 3.42
CA ARG A 26 -8.09 -4.54 4.00
C ARG A 26 -8.50 -3.25 3.28
N ARG A 27 -9.72 -2.81 3.61
CA ARG A 27 -10.25 -1.51 3.20
C ARG A 27 -9.74 -0.39 4.11
N PRO A 28 -9.55 0.83 3.58
CA PRO A 28 -9.18 1.97 4.41
C PRO A 28 -10.27 2.25 5.44
N ASP A 29 -9.86 2.53 6.67
CA ASP A 29 -10.75 3.13 7.65
C ASP A 29 -10.97 4.60 7.27
N GLU A 30 -12.22 5.05 7.23
CA GLU A 30 -12.55 6.43 6.80
C GLU A 30 -11.95 7.49 7.71
N GLN A 31 -11.85 7.24 9.01
CA GLN A 31 -11.29 8.21 9.96
C GLN A 31 -9.78 8.34 9.72
N ILE A 32 -9.07 7.24 9.51
CA ILE A 32 -7.64 7.25 9.17
C ILE A 32 -7.43 7.94 7.82
N ALA A 33 -8.26 7.64 6.81
CA ALA A 33 -8.16 8.27 5.50
C ALA A 33 -8.32 9.81 5.58
N ARG A 34 -9.25 10.30 6.41
CA ARG A 34 -9.43 11.74 6.66
C ARG A 34 -8.22 12.36 7.35
N PHE A 35 -7.63 11.68 8.33
CA PHE A 35 -6.41 12.16 8.99
C PHE A 35 -5.24 12.26 8.01
N ILE A 36 -5.03 11.24 7.17
CA ILE A 36 -3.99 11.27 6.14
C ILE A 36 -4.25 12.42 5.16
N ALA A 37 -5.48 12.57 4.67
CA ALA A 37 -5.83 13.64 3.73
C ALA A 37 -5.62 15.04 4.34
N GLY A 38 -5.97 15.24 5.61
CA GLY A 38 -5.74 16.49 6.33
C GLY A 38 -4.25 16.77 6.54
N ALA A 39 -3.46 15.75 6.92
CA ALA A 39 -2.03 15.88 7.13
C ALA A 39 -1.27 16.20 5.83
N LEU A 40 -1.70 15.64 4.70
CA LEU A 40 -1.13 15.94 3.39
C LEU A 40 -1.49 17.32 2.87
N GLY A 41 -2.59 17.93 3.36
CA GLY A 41 -3.06 19.25 2.93
C GLY A 41 -3.16 19.36 1.40
N ASP A 42 -2.58 20.44 0.86
CA ASP A 42 -2.59 20.77 -0.57
C ASP A 42 -1.48 20.09 -1.38
N ALA A 43 -0.78 19.10 -0.81
CA ALA A 43 0.25 18.35 -1.53
C ALA A 43 -0.34 17.67 -2.76
N ARG A 44 0.22 18.01 -3.93
CA ARG A 44 -0.21 17.47 -5.23
C ARG A 44 0.42 16.11 -5.55
N THR A 45 1.64 15.88 -5.08
CA THR A 45 2.42 14.66 -5.32
C THR A 45 2.80 14.01 -4.00
N VAL A 46 2.57 12.70 -3.86
CA VAL A 46 2.81 11.94 -2.63
C VAL A 46 3.57 10.67 -2.94
N LEU A 47 4.59 10.35 -2.13
CA LEU A 47 5.24 9.04 -2.14
C LEU A 47 4.63 8.17 -1.03
N ASN A 48 4.01 7.05 -1.41
CA ASN A 48 3.42 6.08 -0.49
C ASN A 48 4.39 4.90 -0.30
N VAL A 49 5.06 4.82 0.86
CA VAL A 49 6.10 3.81 1.14
C VAL A 49 5.53 2.64 1.93
N GLY A 50 5.76 1.41 1.46
CA GLY A 50 5.05 0.24 1.96
C GLY A 50 3.58 0.29 1.57
N ALA A 51 3.31 0.70 0.32
CA ALA A 51 1.96 0.97 -0.15
C ALA A 51 1.04 -0.25 -0.05
N GLY A 52 1.60 -1.46 -0.02
CA GLY A 52 0.86 -2.70 -0.09
C GLY A 52 -0.07 -2.68 -1.31
N ALA A 53 -1.35 -2.98 -1.10
CA ALA A 53 -2.38 -2.92 -2.13
C ALA A 53 -2.96 -1.50 -2.38
N GLY A 54 -2.36 -0.44 -1.83
CA GLY A 54 -2.76 0.94 -2.11
C GLY A 54 -4.02 1.42 -1.38
N SER A 55 -4.43 0.78 -0.29
CA SER A 55 -5.72 1.05 0.36
C SER A 55 -5.96 2.52 0.75
N TYR A 56 -4.91 3.29 1.03
CA TYR A 56 -5.00 4.71 1.41
C TYR A 56 -4.64 5.69 0.28
N GLU A 57 -4.50 5.21 -0.96
CA GLU A 57 -4.21 6.07 -2.11
C GLU A 57 -5.48 6.86 -2.49
N SER A 58 -5.33 8.19 -2.63
CA SER A 58 -6.44 9.10 -2.93
C SER A 58 -6.36 9.59 -4.37
N ALA A 59 -7.47 9.51 -5.11
CA ALA A 59 -7.57 10.01 -6.48
C ALA A 59 -7.38 11.54 -6.60
N ALA A 60 -7.48 12.28 -5.49
CA ALA A 60 -7.24 13.73 -5.48
C ALA A 60 -5.76 14.11 -5.65
N ARG A 61 -4.83 13.13 -5.63
CA ARG A 61 -3.38 13.35 -5.59
C ARG A 61 -2.65 12.43 -6.55
N THR A 62 -1.52 12.89 -7.08
CA THR A 62 -0.62 12.03 -7.85
C THR A 62 0.24 11.22 -6.89
N VAL A 63 -0.05 9.93 -6.74
CA VAL A 63 0.66 9.04 -5.82
C VAL A 63 1.69 8.19 -6.57
N THR A 64 2.93 8.19 -6.09
CA THR A 64 3.94 7.19 -6.46
C THR A 64 4.02 6.16 -5.34
N ALA A 65 3.69 4.91 -5.64
CA ALA A 65 3.73 3.83 -4.68
C ALA A 65 5.11 3.15 -4.67
N VAL A 66 5.61 2.82 -3.48
CA VAL A 66 6.80 2.00 -3.27
C VAL A 66 6.39 0.77 -2.48
N GLU A 67 6.43 -0.38 -3.13
CA GLU A 67 6.02 -1.66 -2.56
C GLU A 67 6.94 -2.77 -3.07
N PRO A 68 7.65 -3.50 -2.18
CA PRO A 68 8.54 -4.56 -2.60
C PRO A 68 7.83 -5.80 -3.17
N SER A 69 6.61 -6.13 -2.72
CA SER A 69 5.83 -7.25 -3.26
C SER A 69 5.32 -6.97 -4.68
N GLU A 70 5.72 -7.79 -5.64
CA GLU A 70 5.21 -7.79 -6.99
C GLU A 70 3.71 -8.06 -7.04
N SER A 71 3.24 -9.04 -6.27
CA SER A 71 1.82 -9.39 -6.22
C SER A 71 0.96 -8.23 -5.73
N MET A 72 1.45 -7.43 -4.78
CA MET A 72 0.74 -6.23 -4.32
C MET A 72 0.76 -5.08 -5.32
N ARG A 73 1.82 -4.97 -6.15
CA ARG A 73 1.89 -4.00 -7.25
C ARG A 73 1.01 -4.36 -8.44
N ALA A 74 0.86 -5.65 -8.72
CA ALA A 74 0.11 -6.17 -9.88
C ALA A 74 -1.43 -6.19 -9.71
N ARG A 75 -1.93 -5.56 -8.64
CA ARG A 75 -3.34 -5.45 -8.27
C ARG A 75 -4.23 -4.79 -9.32
#